data_AF-A0A504YM50-F1
#
_entry.id   AF-A0A504YM50-F1
#
_cell.length_a   1.000
_cell.length_b   1.000
_cell.length_c   1.000
_cell.angle_alpha   90.00
_cell.angle_beta   90.00
_cell.angle_gamma   90.00
#
_symmetry.space_group_name_H-M   'P 1'
#
loop_
_entity.id
_entity.type
_entity.pdbx_description
1 polymer ?
#
loop_
_entity_poly.entity_id
_entity_poly.type
_entity_poly.pdbx_seq_one_letter_code
_entity_poly.pdbx_strand_id
1 'polypeptide(L)'
;MRHPNVVSLYYYFYSHSSSKPGETYLNLVQEFVPQTLSRLIKHYWRIRQVIPLAYVKLYSFQLLRGLAYIHSREVCHRDIKPQNLLINPNLGLLKICDFGSAKILSPSEPNVSYICSRYYRAPELIFGATHYTVRIDMWSAGCVIGELLLGRPLFPGGSGVDQLVEIIKVLGTPTPEQVLEMNPQYSEFKFPNVVGCPWEKSAFSLT
;
A
#
# COMPACT_ATOMS: atom_id res chain seq x y z
N MET A 1 10.28 17.02 1.22
CA MET A 1 9.90 16.26 2.45
C MET A 1 11.17 15.82 3.16
N ARG A 2 11.26 15.89 4.49
CA ARG A 2 12.43 15.42 5.27
C ARG A 2 11.95 14.58 6.45
N HIS A 3 12.14 13.27 6.38
CA HIS A 3 11.78 12.34 7.45
C HIS A 3 12.65 11.08 7.34
N PRO A 4 13.13 10.49 8.46
CA PRO A 4 13.99 9.31 8.41
C PRO A 4 13.37 8.09 7.72
N ASN A 5 12.03 7.98 7.70
CA ASN A 5 11.30 6.89 7.04
C ASN A 5 10.68 7.26 5.69
N VAL A 6 11.15 8.34 5.06
CA VAL A 6 10.81 8.74 3.69
C VAL A 6 12.12 8.93 2.92
N VAL A 7 12.15 8.49 1.66
CA VAL A 7 13.34 8.66 0.80
C VAL A 7 13.67 10.14 0.60
N SER A 8 14.94 10.49 0.71
CA SER A 8 15.39 11.87 0.49
C SER A 8 15.53 12.17 -1.00
N LEU A 9 15.06 13.34 -1.43
CA LEU A 9 15.41 13.92 -2.73
C LEU A 9 16.58 14.87 -2.51
N TYR A 10 17.71 14.61 -3.15
CA TYR A 10 18.91 15.45 -3.05
C TYR A 10 18.92 16.54 -4.10
N TYR A 11 18.68 16.18 -5.36
CA TYR A 11 18.69 17.10 -6.49
C TYR A 11 17.62 16.70 -7.52
N TYR A 12 17.25 17.66 -8.36
CA TYR A 12 16.51 17.37 -9.58
C TYR A 12 17.12 18.18 -10.72
N PHE A 13 17.07 17.64 -11.93
CA PHE A 13 17.54 18.34 -13.13
C PHE A 13 16.80 17.86 -14.37
N TYR A 14 16.75 18.72 -15.39
CA TYR A 14 16.17 18.37 -16.68
C TYR A 14 17.26 17.92 -17.65
N SER A 15 16.95 16.92 -18.47
CA SER A 15 17.79 16.48 -19.58
C SER A 15 16.97 16.36 -20.85
N HIS A 16 17.56 16.68 -21.99
CA HIS A 16 16.90 16.55 -23.29
C HIS A 16 17.33 15.26 -23.98
N SER A 17 16.40 14.60 -24.67
CA SER A 17 16.70 13.39 -25.41
C SER A 17 17.57 13.71 -26.63
N SER A 18 18.73 13.06 -26.75
CA SER A 18 19.57 13.13 -27.95
C SER A 18 18.97 12.38 -29.13
N SER A 19 18.15 11.35 -28.87
CA SER A 19 17.53 10.50 -29.90
C SER A 19 16.13 10.93 -30.30
N LYS A 20 15.46 11.77 -29.49
CA LYS A 20 14.11 12.26 -29.75
C LYS A 20 13.99 13.77 -29.50
N PRO A 21 14.26 14.60 -30.53
CA PRO A 21 14.20 16.04 -30.40
C PRO A 21 12.85 16.51 -29.84
N GLY A 22 12.89 17.36 -28.80
CA GLY A 22 11.70 17.88 -28.12
C GLY A 22 11.27 17.12 -26.86
N GLU A 23 11.76 15.88 -26.64
CA GLU A 23 11.51 15.19 -25.38
C GLU A 23 12.41 15.72 -24.25
N THR A 24 11.79 16.11 -23.14
CA THR A 24 12.47 16.57 -21.92
C THR A 24 12.16 15.61 -20.78
N TYR A 25 13.19 15.17 -20.07
CA TYR A 25 13.07 14.29 -18.91
C TYR A 25 13.37 15.07 -17.63
N LEU A 26 12.53 14.87 -16.62
CA LEU A 26 12.82 15.28 -15.25
C LEU A 26 13.54 14.13 -14.54
N ASN A 27 14.78 14.38 -14.10
CA ASN A 27 15.59 13.42 -13.36
C ASN A 27 15.55 13.75 -11.87
N LEU A 28 15.28 12.75 -11.04
CA LEU A 28 15.23 12.87 -9.59
C LEU A 28 16.41 12.12 -8.97
N VAL A 29 17.33 12.85 -8.33
CA VAL A 29 18.49 12.26 -7.65
C VAL A 29 18.10 12.00 -6.20
N GLN A 30 17.92 10.73 -5.85
CA GLN A 30 17.38 10.32 -4.56
C GLN A 30 18.38 9.49 -3.75
N GLU A 31 18.09 9.36 -2.46
CA GLU A 31 18.79 8.47 -1.56
C GLU A 31 18.73 7.01 -2.05
N PHE A 32 19.90 6.38 -2.14
CA PHE A 32 20.00 4.96 -2.45
C PHE A 32 19.82 4.12 -1.19
N VAL A 33 18.93 3.13 -1.26
CA VAL A 33 18.68 2.13 -0.21
C VAL A 33 18.73 0.76 -0.88
N PRO A 34 19.53 -0.21 -0.36
CA PRO A 34 20.01 -1.34 -1.16
C PRO A 34 18.96 -2.41 -1.50
N GLN A 35 17.87 -2.48 -0.75
CA GLN A 35 16.88 -3.54 -0.88
C GLN A 35 15.45 -3.00 -0.74
N THR A 36 14.47 -3.81 -1.14
CA THR A 36 13.05 -3.56 -0.92
C THR A 36 12.46 -4.60 0.03
N LEU A 37 11.38 -4.24 0.72
CA LEU A 37 10.64 -5.16 1.57
C LEU A 37 10.11 -6.37 0.76
N SER A 38 9.74 -6.17 -0.51
CA SER A 38 9.35 -7.26 -1.42
C SER A 38 10.46 -8.31 -1.58
N ARG A 39 11.72 -7.88 -1.70
CA ARG A 39 12.87 -8.80 -1.79
C ARG A 39 13.06 -9.59 -0.49
N LEU A 40 12.84 -8.97 0.67
CA LEU A 40 12.90 -9.64 1.97
C LEU A 40 11.83 -10.73 2.08
N ILE A 41 10.57 -10.40 1.76
CA ILE A 41 9.45 -11.35 1.80
C ILE A 41 9.73 -12.55 0.89
N LYS A 42 10.16 -12.30 -0.36
CA LYS A 42 10.53 -13.37 -1.31
C LYS A 42 11.67 -14.24 -0.82
N HIS A 43 12.66 -13.67 -0.14
CA HIS A 43 13.78 -14.42 0.41
C HIS A 43 13.30 -15.45 1.45
N TYR A 44 12.54 -14.99 2.45
CA TYR A 44 11.99 -15.84 3.52
C TYR A 44 11.04 -16.92 2.97
N TRP A 45 10.20 -16.55 2.01
CA TRP A 45 9.34 -17.50 1.30
C TRP A 45 10.15 -18.62 0.62
N ARG A 46 11.21 -18.27 -0.12
CA ARG A 46 12.04 -19.24 -0.85
C ARG A 46 12.75 -20.22 0.08
N ILE A 47 13.21 -19.76 1.23
CA ILE A 47 13.87 -20.62 2.24
C ILE A 47 12.88 -21.31 3.19
N ARG A 48 11.56 -21.14 2.97
CA ARG A 48 10.48 -21.69 3.79
C ARG A 48 10.60 -21.34 5.28
N GLN A 49 11.00 -20.11 5.57
CA GLN A 49 11.06 -19.58 6.92
C GLN A 49 10.10 -18.41 7.08
N VAL A 50 9.54 -18.26 8.28
CA VAL A 50 8.77 -17.08 8.66
C VAL A 50 9.70 -15.89 8.88
N ILE A 51 9.21 -14.68 8.57
CA ILE A 51 9.96 -13.47 8.89
C ILE A 51 9.97 -13.29 10.41
N PRO A 52 11.14 -13.10 11.05
CA PRO A 52 11.22 -12.85 12.48
C PRO A 52 10.31 -11.69 12.91
N LEU A 53 9.53 -11.91 13.98
CA LEU A 53 8.56 -10.92 14.47
C LEU A 53 9.22 -9.57 14.83
N ALA A 54 10.50 -9.58 15.19
CA ALA A 54 11.28 -8.36 15.39
C ALA A 54 11.35 -7.49 14.12
N TYR A 55 11.59 -8.08 12.94
CA TYR A 55 11.57 -7.36 11.67
C TYR A 55 10.17 -6.91 11.29
N VAL A 56 9.15 -7.74 11.53
CA VAL A 56 7.76 -7.35 11.30
C VAL A 56 7.43 -6.09 12.10
N LYS A 57 7.69 -6.08 13.42
CA LYS A 57 7.45 -4.93 14.29
C LYS A 57 8.25 -3.71 13.85
N LEU A 58 9.55 -3.88 13.58
CA LEU A 58 10.47 -2.80 13.21
C LEU A 58 10.06 -2.09 11.91
N TYR A 59 9.74 -2.85 10.87
CA TYR A 59 9.34 -2.29 9.58
C TYR A 59 7.91 -1.76 9.59
N SER A 60 6.99 -2.41 10.32
CA SER A 60 5.62 -1.89 10.51
C SER A 60 5.63 -0.54 11.20
N PHE A 61 6.39 -0.40 12.30
CA PHE A 61 6.50 0.87 13.03
C PHE A 61 7.04 2.00 12.14
N GLN A 62 8.12 1.73 11.39
CA GLN A 62 8.73 2.73 10.51
C GLN A 62 7.84 3.11 9.32
N LEU A 63 7.08 2.15 8.76
CA LEU A 63 6.08 2.41 7.73
C LEU A 63 5.00 3.35 8.28
N LEU A 64 4.40 3.01 9.41
CA LEU A 64 3.33 3.81 10.03
C LEU A 64 3.82 5.20 10.43
N ARG A 65 5.05 5.33 10.92
CA ARG A 65 5.68 6.62 11.23
C ARG A 65 5.91 7.47 9.98
N GLY A 66 6.36 6.86 8.88
CA GLY A 66 6.50 7.53 7.58
C GLY A 66 5.16 8.01 7.03
N LEU A 67 4.11 7.17 7.13
CA LEU A 67 2.75 7.52 6.75
C LEU A 67 2.20 8.67 7.58
N ALA A 68 2.34 8.62 8.90
CA ALA A 68 1.92 9.72 9.78
C ALA A 68 2.57 11.05 9.38
N TYR A 69 3.85 11.04 9.01
CA TYR A 69 4.55 12.23 8.54
C TYR A 69 3.97 12.78 7.22
N ILE A 70 3.71 11.96 6.21
CA ILE A 70 3.16 12.45 4.92
C ILE A 70 1.67 12.84 5.05
N HIS A 71 0.91 12.10 5.85
CA HIS A 71 -0.51 12.36 6.10
C HIS A 71 -0.74 13.65 6.88
N SER A 72 0.17 14.04 7.77
CA SER A 72 0.13 15.36 8.45
C SER A 72 0.27 16.56 7.50
N ARG A 73 0.55 16.31 6.22
CA ARG A 73 0.65 17.30 5.14
C ARG A 73 -0.38 17.03 4.02
N GLU A 74 -1.40 16.22 4.32
CA GLU A 74 -2.47 15.83 3.40
C GLU A 74 -1.98 15.07 2.15
N VAL A 75 -0.72 14.62 2.14
CA VAL A 75 -0.16 13.83 1.04
C VAL A 75 -0.58 12.37 1.22
N CYS A 76 -1.42 11.89 0.32
CA CYS A 76 -1.70 10.46 0.18
C CYS A 76 -0.72 9.84 -0.82
N HIS A 77 -0.09 8.72 -0.46
CA HIS A 77 0.87 8.04 -1.32
C HIS A 77 0.18 7.30 -2.47
N ARG A 78 -0.97 6.66 -2.20
CA ARG A 78 -1.83 5.96 -3.17
C ARG A 78 -1.21 4.75 -3.87
N ASP A 79 -0.05 4.27 -3.41
CA ASP A 79 0.61 3.06 -3.95
C ASP A 79 1.57 2.43 -2.94
N ILE A 80 1.13 2.32 -1.69
CA ILE A 80 1.89 1.62 -0.64
C ILE A 80 1.87 0.12 -0.93
N LYS A 81 3.06 -0.45 -1.13
CA LYS A 81 3.28 -1.86 -1.44
C LYS A 81 4.73 -2.23 -1.12
N PRO A 82 5.08 -3.50 -0.89
CA PRO A 82 6.43 -3.92 -0.49
C PRO A 82 7.55 -3.50 -1.46
N GLN A 83 7.24 -3.24 -2.73
CA GLN A 83 8.20 -2.76 -3.73
C GLN A 83 8.59 -1.29 -3.49
N ASN A 84 7.67 -0.48 -2.97
CA ASN A 84 7.86 0.95 -2.70
C ASN A 84 8.34 1.22 -1.26
N LEU A 85 8.72 0.16 -0.54
CA LEU A 85 9.27 0.21 0.80
C LEU A 85 10.71 -0.26 0.73
N LEU A 86 11.64 0.69 0.71
CA LEU A 86 13.06 0.41 0.68
C LEU A 86 13.54 0.05 2.09
N ILE A 87 14.45 -0.91 2.19
CA ILE A 87 15.03 -1.36 3.46
C ILE A 87 16.55 -1.42 3.40
N ASN A 88 17.18 -1.13 4.54
CA ASN A 88 18.56 -1.49 4.81
C ASN A 88 18.57 -2.47 5.99
N PRO A 89 18.69 -3.80 5.73
CA PRO A 89 18.63 -4.81 6.78
C PRO A 89 19.74 -4.66 7.83
N ASN A 90 20.94 -4.24 7.43
CA ASN A 90 22.08 -4.06 8.34
C ASN A 90 21.84 -2.93 9.35
N LEU A 91 21.06 -1.92 8.96
CA LEU A 91 20.71 -0.78 9.81
C LEU A 91 19.31 -0.90 10.43
N GLY A 92 18.54 -1.91 10.06
CA GLY A 92 17.14 -2.05 10.47
C GLY A 92 16.24 -0.90 9.98
N LEU A 93 16.59 -0.23 8.87
CA LEU A 93 15.92 0.97 8.39
C LEU A 93 14.87 0.64 7.32
N LEU A 94 13.71 1.32 7.36
CA LEU A 94 12.73 1.35 6.26
C LEU A 94 12.44 2.79 5.82
N LYS A 95 12.34 2.99 4.50
CA LYS A 95 11.97 4.25 3.86
C LYS A 95 10.90 4.04 2.78
N ILE A 96 9.87 4.88 2.82
CA ILE A 96 8.85 4.97 1.77
C ILE A 96 9.44 5.70 0.56
N CYS A 97 9.30 5.14 -0.64
CA CYS A 97 9.74 5.74 -1.90
C CYS A 97 8.63 5.69 -2.97
N ASP A 98 8.94 6.22 -4.15
CA ASP A 98 8.02 6.27 -5.31
C ASP A 98 6.72 7.05 -5.06
N PHE A 99 6.88 8.38 -5.01
CA PHE A 99 5.77 9.33 -4.90
C PHE A 99 5.13 9.65 -6.26
N GLY A 100 5.37 8.86 -7.31
CA GLY A 100 4.83 9.13 -8.66
C GLY A 100 3.30 9.07 -8.71
N SER A 101 2.68 8.32 -7.80
CA SER A 101 1.21 8.28 -7.62
C SER A 101 0.71 9.21 -6.54
N ALA A 102 1.57 9.89 -5.77
CA ALA A 102 1.13 10.65 -4.62
C ALA A 102 0.34 11.92 -5.01
N LYS A 103 -0.59 12.35 -4.15
CA LYS A 103 -1.35 13.60 -4.34
C LYS A 103 -1.72 14.20 -2.99
N ILE A 104 -1.75 15.54 -2.91
CA ILE A 104 -2.39 16.26 -1.81
C ILE A 104 -3.90 16.17 -2.03
N LEU A 105 -4.61 15.51 -1.12
CA LEU A 105 -6.06 15.32 -1.25
C LEU A 105 -6.79 16.53 -0.69
N SER A 106 -7.69 17.10 -1.49
CA SER A 106 -8.65 18.12 -1.04
C SER A 106 -10.04 17.49 -0.93
N PRO A 107 -10.80 17.75 0.16
CA PRO A 107 -12.19 17.29 0.28
C PRO A 107 -13.12 17.79 -0.82
N SER A 108 -12.78 18.90 -1.49
CA SER A 108 -13.59 19.50 -2.55
C SER A 108 -13.29 18.96 -3.95
N GLU A 109 -12.29 18.09 -4.09
CA GLU A 109 -11.84 17.59 -5.39
C GLU A 109 -12.04 16.08 -5.54
N PRO A 110 -12.68 15.61 -6.62
CA PRO A 110 -12.73 14.19 -6.91
C PRO A 110 -11.35 13.67 -7.34
N ASN A 111 -11.09 12.41 -7.03
CA ASN A 111 -9.85 11.72 -7.36
C ASN A 111 -10.14 10.42 -8.12
N VAL A 112 -9.19 10.00 -8.96
CA VAL A 112 -9.28 8.73 -9.69
C VAL A 112 -9.29 7.57 -8.69
N SER A 113 -10.28 6.69 -8.80
CA SER A 113 -10.46 5.51 -7.94
C SER A 113 -9.62 4.30 -8.39
N TYR A 114 -9.39 4.16 -9.69
CA TYR A 114 -8.51 3.13 -10.27
C TYR A 114 -7.03 3.47 -10.08
N ILE A 115 -6.61 3.51 -8.82
CA ILE A 115 -5.24 3.74 -8.36
C ILE A 115 -4.84 2.60 -7.40
N CYS A 116 -3.60 2.62 -6.91
CA CYS A 116 -3.01 1.60 -6.04
C CYS A 116 -2.85 0.23 -6.72
N SER A 117 -1.76 -0.44 -6.38
CA SER A 117 -1.54 -1.83 -6.77
C SER A 117 -2.60 -2.75 -6.14
N ARG A 118 -3.14 -3.68 -6.93
CA ARG A 118 -4.39 -4.42 -6.65
C ARG A 118 -4.47 -5.06 -5.26
N TYR A 119 -3.45 -5.81 -4.84
CA TYR A 119 -3.45 -6.53 -3.56
C TYR A 119 -3.47 -5.63 -2.31
N TYR A 120 -3.12 -4.36 -2.49
CA TYR A 120 -3.04 -3.36 -1.42
C TYR A 120 -4.14 -2.31 -1.54
N ARG A 121 -5.07 -2.47 -2.48
CA ARG A 121 -6.13 -1.52 -2.77
C ARG A 121 -7.22 -1.58 -1.70
N ALA A 122 -7.55 -0.41 -1.15
CA ALA A 122 -8.61 -0.24 -0.18
C ALA A 122 -10.00 -0.54 -0.79
N PRO A 123 -10.94 -1.10 -0.03
CA PRO A 123 -12.23 -1.51 -0.56
C PRO A 123 -13.04 -0.32 -1.13
N GLU A 124 -12.97 0.87 -0.55
CA GLU A 124 -13.60 2.09 -1.08
C GLU A 124 -13.13 2.43 -2.51
N LEU A 125 -11.87 2.15 -2.85
CA LEU A 125 -11.37 2.33 -4.21
C LEU A 125 -11.93 1.27 -5.17
N ILE A 126 -12.18 0.05 -4.69
CA ILE A 126 -12.84 -1.01 -5.46
C ILE A 126 -14.31 -0.65 -5.71
N PHE A 127 -14.97 -0.04 -4.72
CA PHE A 127 -16.30 0.53 -4.85
C PHE A 127 -16.35 1.81 -5.70
N GLY A 128 -15.21 2.29 -6.21
CA GLY A 128 -15.16 3.42 -7.12
C GLY A 128 -15.27 4.79 -6.44
N ALA A 129 -15.03 4.89 -5.13
CA ALA A 129 -15.06 6.15 -4.41
C ALA A 129 -14.08 7.17 -5.02
N THR A 130 -14.52 8.41 -5.18
CA THR A 130 -13.70 9.52 -5.69
C THR A 130 -13.32 10.53 -4.61
N HIS A 131 -14.03 10.50 -3.48
CA HIS A 131 -13.79 11.35 -2.30
C HIS A 131 -13.21 10.52 -1.14
N TYR A 132 -12.19 9.72 -1.44
CA TYR A 132 -11.43 8.99 -0.43
C TYR A 132 -10.42 9.91 0.27
N THR A 133 -9.89 9.44 1.40
CA THR A 133 -8.92 10.18 2.22
C THR A 133 -7.57 9.48 2.24
N VAL A 134 -6.60 10.05 2.96
CA VAL A 134 -5.28 9.43 3.22
C VAL A 134 -5.37 8.03 3.87
N ARG A 135 -6.55 7.66 4.39
CA ARG A 135 -6.80 6.37 5.05
C ARG A 135 -6.64 5.16 4.12
N ILE A 136 -6.72 5.34 2.79
CA ILE A 136 -6.43 4.25 1.85
C ILE A 136 -5.01 3.70 2.02
N ASP A 137 -4.03 4.57 2.39
CA ASP A 137 -2.66 4.12 2.65
C ASP A 137 -2.58 3.28 3.93
N MET A 138 -3.48 3.49 4.89
CA MET A 138 -3.53 2.70 6.14
C MET A 138 -4.06 1.30 5.86
N TRP A 139 -5.04 1.16 4.96
CA TRP A 139 -5.44 -0.15 4.46
C TRP A 139 -4.28 -0.86 3.77
N SER A 140 -3.60 -0.19 2.85
CA SER A 140 -2.44 -0.74 2.15
C SER A 140 -1.32 -1.15 3.13
N ALA A 141 -1.07 -0.36 4.17
CA ALA A 141 -0.13 -0.71 5.23
C ALA A 141 -0.56 -1.97 5.99
N GLY A 142 -1.86 -2.11 6.30
CA GLY A 142 -2.42 -3.33 6.88
C GLY A 142 -2.16 -4.56 6.01
N CYS A 143 -2.38 -4.46 4.70
CA CYS A 143 -2.06 -5.53 3.75
C CYS A 143 -0.57 -5.88 3.73
N VAL A 144 0.33 -4.89 3.78
CA VAL A 144 1.79 -5.11 3.87
C VAL A 144 2.16 -5.83 5.16
N ILE A 145 1.60 -5.42 6.30
CA ILE A 145 1.87 -6.04 7.61
C ILE A 145 1.35 -7.48 7.62
N GLY A 146 0.14 -7.73 7.08
CA GLY A 146 -0.38 -9.08 6.90
C GLY A 146 0.51 -9.94 6.01
N GLU A 147 1.03 -9.39 4.91
CA GLU A 147 1.96 -10.10 4.03
C GLU A 147 3.30 -10.41 4.70
N LEU A 148 3.81 -9.54 5.57
CA LEU A 148 5.01 -9.83 6.36
C LEU A 148 4.82 -11.00 7.33
N LEU A 149 3.64 -11.09 7.95
CA LEU A 149 3.28 -12.17 8.85
C LEU A 149 3.03 -13.50 8.10
N LEU A 150 2.45 -13.42 6.91
CA LEU A 150 2.07 -14.58 6.08
C LEU A 150 3.18 -15.09 5.15
N GLY A 151 4.14 -14.25 4.80
CA GLY A 151 5.10 -14.50 3.71
C GLY A 151 4.50 -14.45 2.30
N ARG A 152 3.20 -14.16 2.16
CA ARG A 152 2.44 -14.05 0.90
C ARG A 152 1.37 -12.97 0.99
N PRO A 153 0.89 -12.40 -0.14
CA PRO A 153 -0.12 -11.34 -0.11
C PRO A 153 -1.37 -11.73 0.69
N LEU A 154 -1.88 -10.78 1.50
CA LEU A 154 -3.05 -11.00 2.34
C LEU A 154 -4.34 -11.21 1.53
N PHE A 155 -4.51 -10.46 0.44
CA PHE A 155 -5.69 -10.52 -0.42
C PHE A 155 -5.28 -10.62 -1.91
N PRO A 156 -5.02 -11.84 -2.43
CA PRO A 156 -4.48 -12.04 -3.77
C PRO A 156 -5.55 -12.14 -4.89
N GLY A 157 -6.25 -11.05 -5.21
CA GLY A 157 -7.31 -11.04 -6.24
C GLY A 157 -6.81 -11.05 -7.70
N GLY A 158 -7.43 -11.84 -8.58
CA GLY A 158 -7.14 -11.87 -10.02
C GLY A 158 -7.65 -10.64 -10.80
N SER A 159 -8.78 -10.08 -10.36
CA SER A 159 -9.46 -8.91 -10.90
C SER A 159 -9.92 -7.95 -9.79
N GLY A 160 -10.58 -6.84 -10.13
CA GLY A 160 -11.18 -5.94 -9.12
C GLY A 160 -12.27 -6.64 -8.30
N VAL A 161 -13.08 -7.48 -8.94
CA VAL A 161 -14.12 -8.28 -8.28
C VAL A 161 -13.51 -9.36 -7.40
N ASP A 162 -12.50 -10.08 -7.90
CA ASP A 162 -11.83 -11.12 -7.10
C ASP A 162 -11.12 -10.52 -5.88
N GLN A 163 -10.58 -9.30 -6.01
CA GLN A 163 -9.97 -8.59 -4.89
C GLN A 163 -10.98 -8.38 -3.76
N LEU A 164 -12.21 -7.98 -4.09
CA LEU A 164 -13.28 -7.82 -3.11
C LEU A 164 -13.70 -9.16 -2.50
N VAL A 165 -13.75 -10.22 -3.31
CA VAL A 165 -14.03 -11.59 -2.83
C VAL A 165 -12.99 -12.04 -1.80
N GLU A 166 -11.69 -11.83 -2.04
CA GLU A 166 -10.63 -12.17 -1.08
C GLU A 166 -10.77 -11.39 0.24
N ILE A 167 -11.18 -10.12 0.18
CA ILE A 167 -11.44 -9.31 1.36
C ILE A 167 -12.63 -9.86 2.15
N ILE A 168 -13.74 -10.16 1.46
CA ILE A 168 -14.98 -10.68 2.07
C ILE A 168 -14.76 -12.04 2.74
N LYS A 169 -13.91 -12.92 2.19
CA LYS A 169 -13.56 -14.21 2.82
C LYS A 169 -12.99 -14.04 4.24
N VAL A 170 -12.29 -12.93 4.49
CA VAL A 170 -11.65 -12.65 5.79
C VAL A 170 -12.55 -11.77 6.65
N LEU A 171 -13.02 -10.64 6.12
CA LEU A 171 -13.78 -9.65 6.90
C LEU A 171 -15.28 -9.93 6.98
N GLY A 172 -15.78 -10.81 6.13
CA GLY A 172 -17.21 -11.01 5.91
C GLY A 172 -17.80 -10.01 4.92
N THR A 173 -19.08 -10.21 4.62
CA THR A 173 -19.84 -9.30 3.76
C THR A 173 -20.03 -7.95 4.44
N PRO A 174 -19.67 -6.82 3.79
CA PRO A 174 -19.87 -5.50 4.38
C PRO A 174 -21.36 -5.23 4.59
N THR A 175 -21.68 -4.65 5.74
CA THR A 175 -23.03 -4.15 6.05
C THR A 175 -23.40 -3.00 5.10
N PRO A 176 -24.71 -2.71 4.90
CA PRO A 176 -25.15 -1.56 4.11
C PRO A 176 -24.53 -0.24 4.58
N GLU A 177 -24.38 -0.05 5.89
CA GLU A 177 -23.75 1.12 6.50
C GLU A 177 -22.27 1.24 6.08
N GLN A 178 -21.51 0.13 6.14
CA GLN A 178 -20.12 0.12 5.70
C GLN A 178 -19.98 0.39 4.19
N VAL A 179 -20.90 -0.11 3.36
CA VAL A 179 -20.89 0.18 1.91
C VAL A 179 -21.12 1.68 1.67
N LEU A 180 -22.05 2.29 2.39
CA LEU A 180 -22.31 3.73 2.30
C LEU A 180 -21.12 4.56 2.80
N GLU A 181 -20.44 4.15 3.86
CA GLU A 181 -19.20 4.80 4.32
C GLU A 181 -18.07 4.71 3.27
N MET A 182 -17.96 3.58 2.58
CA MET A 182 -16.95 3.38 1.54
C MET A 182 -17.26 4.18 0.28
N ASN A 183 -18.51 4.18 -0.19
CA ASN A 183 -18.94 5.00 -1.32
C ASN A 183 -20.45 5.31 -1.23
N PRO A 184 -20.84 6.54 -0.84
CA PRO A 184 -22.25 6.92 -0.72
C PRO A 184 -23.05 6.86 -2.03
N GLN A 185 -22.35 6.88 -3.18
CA GLN A 185 -22.98 6.83 -4.50
C GLN A 185 -23.14 5.39 -5.02
N TYR A 186 -22.69 4.40 -4.25
CA TYR A 186 -22.74 3.01 -4.68
C TYR A 186 -24.14 2.43 -4.47
N SER A 187 -24.89 2.24 -5.56
CA SER A 187 -26.29 1.80 -5.54
C SER A 187 -26.50 0.32 -5.86
N GLU A 188 -25.46 -0.40 -6.31
CA GLU A 188 -25.62 -1.77 -6.83
C GLU A 188 -24.48 -2.69 -6.40
N PHE A 189 -24.75 -3.62 -5.48
CA PHE A 189 -24.28 -5.02 -5.56
C PHE A 189 -25.00 -5.85 -4.49
N LYS A 190 -25.52 -7.02 -4.86
CA LYS A 190 -25.91 -8.05 -3.88
C LYS A 190 -24.70 -8.91 -3.61
N PHE A 191 -24.10 -8.75 -2.43
CA PHE A 191 -23.09 -9.67 -1.97
C PHE A 191 -23.74 -10.96 -1.48
N PRO A 192 -23.11 -12.13 -1.70
CA PRO A 192 -23.48 -13.32 -0.94
C PRO A 192 -23.31 -13.02 0.55
N ASN A 193 -24.15 -13.59 1.40
CA ASN A 193 -23.99 -13.43 2.84
C ASN A 193 -22.89 -14.38 3.33
N VAL A 194 -21.70 -13.84 3.59
CA VAL A 194 -20.51 -14.58 4.00
C VAL A 194 -20.11 -14.10 5.39
N VAL A 195 -20.01 -15.02 6.34
CA VAL A 195 -19.44 -14.75 7.65
C VAL A 195 -17.92 -14.73 7.51
N GLY A 196 -17.29 -13.66 7.96
CA GLY A 196 -15.83 -13.54 7.96
C GLY A 196 -15.17 -14.64 8.77
N CYS A 197 -13.98 -15.06 8.37
CA CYS A 197 -13.19 -16.02 9.13
C CYS A 197 -12.45 -15.29 10.28
N PRO A 198 -12.46 -15.82 11.52
CA PRO A 198 -11.70 -15.23 12.63
C PRO A 198 -10.22 -15.13 12.29
N TRP A 199 -9.57 -13.98 12.53
CA TRP A 199 -8.18 -13.72 12.14
C TRP A 199 -7.18 -14.79 12.59
N GLU A 200 -7.44 -15.40 13.76
CA GLU A 200 -6.66 -16.49 14.32
C GLU A 200 -6.70 -17.75 13.44
N LYS A 201 -7.77 -17.94 12.65
CA LYS A 201 -8.01 -19.08 11.76
C LYS A 201 -7.78 -18.76 10.28
N SER A 202 -7.92 -17.51 9.86
CA SER A 202 -7.91 -17.10 8.42
C SER A 202 -6.52 -17.00 7.82
N ALA A 203 -5.50 -16.76 8.64
CA ALA A 203 -4.19 -16.32 8.16
C ALA A 203 -3.06 -16.55 9.17
N PHE A 204 -3.33 -16.43 10.47
CA PHE A 204 -2.26 -16.29 11.47
C PHE A 204 -2.09 -17.50 12.40
N SER A 205 -2.47 -18.70 11.95
CA SER A 205 -2.06 -19.95 12.61
C SER A 205 -0.55 -20.11 12.49
N LEU A 206 0.20 -19.35 13.29
CA LEU A 206 1.63 -19.49 13.51
C LEU A 206 1.82 -20.83 14.25
N THR A 207 2.06 -21.89 13.49
CA THR A 207 2.66 -23.14 13.97
C THR A 207 4.16 -22.97 14.07
#